data_AF-A0A1L5KMN5-F1
#
_entry.id   AF-A0A1L5KMN5-F1
#
_cell.length_a   1.000
_cell.length_b   1.000
_cell.length_c   1.000
_cell.angle_alpha   90.00
_cell.angle_beta   90.00
_cell.angle_gamma   90.00
#
_symmetry.space_group_name_H-M   'P 1'
#
loop_
_entity.id
_entity.type
_entity.pdbx_description
1 polymer ?
#
loop_
_entity_poly.entity_id
_entity_poly.type
_entity_poly.pdbx_seq_one_letter_code
_entity_poly.pdbx_strand_id
1 'polypeptide(L)'
;MQEGVEENIRFARQIDEAKKAATEPYLVEAHIGAHAPFTVPDAGLEMLREAVKATGRGLHIHAAEDLYDVSYSHHWYGKDLLARLAQFDLIDSKTLVAHGLYLSKDDITLLNQRDAFLVHNARSNMNNHVGYNHHLSDIRNLALGTDGIGSDMFEEMKFAFFKHRDAGG
;
A
#
# COMPACT_ATOMS: atom_id res chain seq x y z
N MET A 1 9.64 16.47 0.56
CA MET A 1 9.34 15.40 -0.42
C MET A 1 10.63 14.75 -0.93
N GLN A 2 11.52 15.50 -1.59
CA GLN A 2 12.80 14.97 -2.08
C GLN A 2 13.63 14.27 -1.00
N GLU A 3 13.83 14.91 0.15
CA GLU A 3 14.58 14.33 1.29
C GLU A 3 14.03 12.97 1.74
N GLY A 4 12.69 12.81 1.75
CA GLY A 4 12.05 11.54 2.09
C GLY A 4 12.32 10.45 1.06
N VAL A 5 12.32 10.78 -0.23
CA VAL A 5 12.68 9.82 -1.30
C VAL A 5 14.16 9.44 -1.21
N GLU A 6 15.04 10.41 -0.96
CA GLU A 6 16.48 10.18 -0.78
C GLU A 6 16.76 9.29 0.45
N GLU A 7 16.02 9.48 1.54
CA GLU A 7 16.08 8.61 2.71
C GLU A 7 15.68 7.16 2.39
N ASN A 8 14.58 6.95 1.65
CA ASN A 8 14.17 5.62 1.20
C ASN A 8 15.28 4.92 0.41
N ILE A 9 15.89 5.62 -0.56
CA ILE A 9 16.98 5.08 -1.38
C ILE A 9 18.21 4.79 -0.53
N ARG A 10 18.57 5.69 0.39
CA ARG A 10 19.72 5.52 1.29
C ARG A 10 19.54 4.28 2.16
N PHE A 11 18.37 4.09 2.75
CA PHE A 11 18.08 2.92 3.58
C PHE A 11 18.11 1.63 2.74
N ALA A 12 17.53 1.63 1.54
CA ALA A 12 17.58 0.48 0.65
C ALA A 12 19.03 0.05 0.31
N ARG A 13 19.91 1.02 0.02
CA ARG A 13 21.34 0.76 -0.23
C ARG A 13 22.07 0.26 1.02
N GLN A 14 21.77 0.82 2.19
CA GLN A 14 22.32 0.35 3.45
C GLN A 14 21.96 -1.13 3.71
N ILE A 15 20.71 -1.52 3.42
CA ILE A 15 20.26 -2.90 3.49
C ILE A 15 20.99 -3.78 2.47
N ASP A 16 21.22 -3.32 1.24
CA ASP A 16 22.00 -4.07 0.23
C ASP A 16 23.45 -4.31 0.68
N GLU A 17 24.11 -3.31 1.25
CA GLU A 17 25.47 -3.42 1.77
C GLU A 17 25.54 -4.38 2.96
N ALA A 18 24.60 -4.25 3.90
CA ALA A 18 24.52 -5.12 5.07
C ALA A 18 24.26 -6.59 4.67
N LYS A 19 23.38 -6.83 3.68
CA LYS A 19 23.14 -8.16 3.12
C LYS A 19 24.39 -8.78 2.50
N LYS A 20 25.17 -8.00 1.74
CA LYS A 20 26.42 -8.47 1.13
C LYS A 20 27.49 -8.81 2.16
N ALA A 21 27.53 -8.08 3.28
CA ALA A 21 28.47 -8.30 4.36
C ALA A 21 28.03 -9.40 5.36
N ALA A 22 26.79 -9.87 5.27
CA ALA A 22 26.24 -10.83 6.21
C ALA A 22 26.87 -12.22 6.02
N THR A 23 27.29 -12.83 7.12
CA THR A 23 27.78 -14.22 7.16
C THR A 23 26.68 -15.23 7.47
N GLU A 24 25.51 -14.74 7.87
CA GLU A 24 24.30 -15.50 8.20
C GLU A 24 23.11 -14.92 7.41
N PRO A 25 21.97 -15.62 7.31
CA PRO A 25 20.79 -15.09 6.64
C PRO A 25 20.36 -13.72 7.19
N TYR A 26 20.32 -12.72 6.32
CA TYR A 26 19.98 -11.36 6.71
C TYR A 26 18.47 -11.18 6.83
N LEU A 27 18.00 -10.66 7.96
CA LEU A 27 16.58 -10.64 8.34
C LEU A 27 15.85 -9.31 8.10
N VAL A 28 16.55 -8.29 7.58
CA VAL A 28 15.97 -6.95 7.34
C VAL A 28 15.83 -6.70 5.84
N GLU A 29 14.73 -6.06 5.45
CA GLU A 29 14.47 -5.61 4.09
C GLU A 29 14.05 -4.14 4.09
N ALA A 30 14.27 -3.46 2.96
CA ALA A 30 13.78 -2.10 2.73
C ALA A 30 12.60 -2.08 1.75
N HIS A 31 11.76 -1.07 1.89
CA HIS A 31 10.69 -0.76 0.95
C HIS A 31 10.72 0.72 0.60
N ILE A 32 10.16 1.11 -0.55
CA ILE A 32 9.91 2.53 -0.82
C ILE A 32 8.56 2.88 -0.19
N GLY A 33 8.57 3.77 0.78
CA GLY A 33 7.38 4.24 1.50
C GLY A 33 6.92 5.60 1.03
N ALA A 34 5.60 5.75 0.87
CA ALA A 34 4.92 7.03 0.68
C ALA A 34 3.65 7.06 1.54
N HIS A 35 3.18 8.25 1.90
CA HIS A 35 2.00 8.38 2.76
C HIS A 35 0.72 7.96 2.02
N ALA A 36 0.14 8.85 1.21
CA ALA A 36 -1.08 8.58 0.45
C ALA A 36 -1.14 9.42 -0.85
N PRO A 37 -1.84 8.98 -1.92
CA PRO A 37 -1.88 9.68 -3.20
C PRO A 37 -2.32 11.15 -3.15
N PHE A 38 -3.18 11.53 -2.20
CA PHE A 38 -3.62 12.93 -2.05
C PHE A 38 -2.59 13.84 -1.37
N THR A 39 -1.57 13.25 -0.73
CA THR A 39 -0.44 13.98 -0.12
C THR A 39 0.81 14.00 -0.99
N VAL A 40 0.81 13.23 -2.08
CA VAL A 40 1.95 13.10 -2.98
C VAL A 40 1.54 13.58 -4.39
N PRO A 41 2.01 14.76 -4.83
CA PRO A 41 1.74 15.23 -6.19
C PRO A 41 2.46 14.38 -7.23
N ASP A 42 2.10 14.53 -8.51
CA ASP A 42 2.68 13.76 -9.62
C ASP A 42 4.21 13.86 -9.71
N ALA A 43 4.78 15.04 -9.40
CA ALA A 43 6.24 15.20 -9.31
C ALA A 43 6.87 14.30 -8.22
N GLY A 44 6.14 14.03 -7.15
CA GLY A 44 6.54 13.08 -6.10
C GLY A 44 6.40 11.63 -6.55
N LEU A 45 5.33 11.30 -7.27
CA LEU A 45 5.14 9.96 -7.84
C LEU A 45 6.25 9.63 -8.84
N GLU A 46 6.71 10.59 -9.65
CA GLU A 46 7.86 10.41 -10.54
C GLU A 46 9.16 10.16 -9.74
N MET A 47 9.40 10.89 -8.65
CA MET A 47 10.56 10.62 -7.78
C MET A 47 10.50 9.22 -7.15
N LEU A 48 9.31 8.79 -6.71
CA LEU A 48 9.10 7.46 -6.15
C LEU A 48 9.33 6.36 -7.21
N ARG A 49 8.89 6.59 -8.46
CA ARG A 49 9.12 5.68 -9.58
C ARG A 49 10.62 5.47 -9.81
N GLU A 50 11.39 6.56 -9.84
CA GLU A 50 12.83 6.48 -10.01
C GLU A 50 13.51 5.79 -8.81
N ALA A 51 13.00 5.99 -7.59
CA ALA A 51 13.48 5.26 -6.40
C ALA A 51 13.19 3.75 -6.47
N VAL A 52 11.97 3.36 -6.86
CA VAL A 52 11.56 1.98 -7.09
C VAL A 52 12.48 1.31 -8.12
N LYS A 53 12.69 1.96 -9.27
CA LYS A 53 13.60 1.45 -10.32
C LYS A 53 15.05 1.36 -9.85
N ALA A 54 15.57 2.39 -9.20
CA ALA A 54 16.97 2.46 -8.79
C ALA A 54 17.31 1.43 -7.70
N THR A 55 16.34 1.02 -6.90
CA THR A 55 16.56 0.10 -5.76
C THR A 55 16.01 -1.31 -6.03
N GLY A 56 15.09 -1.47 -6.98
CA GLY A 56 14.39 -2.73 -7.23
C GLY A 56 13.41 -3.13 -6.12
N ARG A 57 13.01 -2.21 -5.24
CA ARG A 57 12.01 -2.42 -4.17
C ARG A 57 10.63 -1.98 -4.65
N GLY A 58 9.57 -2.52 -4.03
CA GLY A 58 8.20 -2.09 -4.29
C GLY A 58 7.82 -0.80 -3.55
N LEU A 59 6.62 -0.32 -3.83
CA LEU A 59 5.99 0.82 -3.13
C LEU A 59 5.06 0.34 -2.01
N HIS A 60 5.15 0.91 -0.81
CA HIS A 60 4.18 0.74 0.27
C HIS A 60 3.49 2.09 0.51
N ILE A 61 2.17 2.11 0.37
CA ILE A 61 1.38 3.35 0.39
C ILE A 61 -0.04 3.10 0.92
N HIS A 62 -0.59 4.06 1.67
CA HIS A 62 -2.00 4.09 2.04
C HIS A 62 -2.81 4.55 0.83
N ALA A 63 -3.87 3.83 0.49
CA ALA A 63 -4.67 4.19 -0.66
C ALA A 63 -6.12 3.77 -0.49
N ALA A 64 -7.05 4.65 -0.87
CA ALA A 64 -8.49 4.39 -0.79
C ALA A 64 -8.94 4.06 0.65
N GLU A 65 -8.31 4.67 1.67
CA GLU A 65 -8.70 4.44 3.06
C GLU A 65 -10.08 5.05 3.33
N ASP A 66 -10.27 6.30 2.89
CA ASP A 66 -11.52 7.05 3.00
C ASP A 66 -12.08 7.41 1.62
N LEU A 67 -13.39 7.70 1.53
CA LEU A 67 -14.03 8.22 0.31
C LEU A 67 -13.37 9.50 -0.19
N TYR A 68 -12.79 10.29 0.72
CA TYR A 68 -12.04 11.48 0.38
C TYR A 68 -10.87 11.18 -0.56
N ASP A 69 -10.12 10.10 -0.37
CA ASP A 69 -8.97 9.73 -1.22
C ASP A 69 -9.38 9.63 -2.69
N VAL A 70 -10.48 8.91 -2.93
CA VAL A 70 -11.03 8.67 -4.27
C VAL A 70 -11.53 9.99 -4.86
N SER A 71 -12.37 10.73 -4.11
CA SER A 71 -12.93 11.99 -4.59
C SER A 71 -11.85 13.05 -4.88
N TYR A 72 -10.80 13.12 -4.07
CA TYR A 72 -9.65 13.99 -4.28
C TYR A 72 -8.92 13.63 -5.58
N SER A 73 -8.67 12.33 -5.81
CA SER A 73 -7.99 11.86 -7.03
C SER A 73 -8.78 12.24 -8.28
N HIS A 74 -10.10 12.03 -8.27
CA HIS A 74 -10.95 12.43 -9.38
C HIS A 74 -11.01 13.95 -9.56
N HIS A 75 -11.11 14.72 -8.47
CA HIS A 75 -11.22 16.17 -8.55
C HIS A 75 -9.96 16.81 -9.13
N TRP A 76 -8.78 16.40 -8.65
CA TRP A 76 -7.51 17.03 -9.04
C TRP A 76 -6.85 16.41 -10.26
N TYR A 77 -7.04 15.10 -10.48
CA TYR A 77 -6.31 14.36 -11.52
C TYR A 77 -7.23 13.68 -12.54
N GLY A 78 -8.56 13.66 -12.31
CA GLY A 78 -9.54 13.06 -13.23
C GLY A 78 -9.42 11.55 -13.36
N LYS A 79 -8.86 10.85 -12.35
CA LYS A 79 -8.52 9.43 -12.42
C LYS A 79 -8.81 8.71 -11.11
N ASP A 80 -9.17 7.42 -11.23
CA ASP A 80 -9.09 6.46 -10.14
C ASP A 80 -7.65 6.44 -9.58
N LEU A 81 -7.53 6.30 -8.26
CA LEU A 81 -6.25 6.50 -7.58
C LEU A 81 -5.22 5.42 -7.95
N LEU A 82 -5.65 4.16 -8.14
CA LEU A 82 -4.76 3.07 -8.50
C LEU A 82 -4.36 3.16 -9.97
N ALA A 83 -5.27 3.58 -10.84
CA ALA A 83 -4.94 3.93 -12.23
C ALA A 83 -3.90 5.06 -12.31
N ARG A 84 -4.03 6.10 -11.47
CA ARG A 84 -3.03 7.18 -11.37
C ARG A 84 -1.67 6.63 -10.94
N LEU A 85 -1.60 5.83 -9.87
CA LEU A 85 -0.33 5.23 -9.42
C LEU A 85 0.30 4.33 -10.49
N ALA A 86 -0.50 3.50 -11.17
CA ALA A 86 0.00 2.62 -12.22
C ALA A 86 0.56 3.37 -13.43
N GLN A 87 0.08 4.60 -13.70
CA GLN A 87 0.64 5.44 -14.76
C GLN A 87 2.09 5.88 -14.49
N PHE A 88 2.51 5.86 -13.23
CA PHE A 88 3.89 6.12 -12.82
C PHE A 88 4.68 4.83 -12.60
N ASP A 89 4.21 3.68 -13.10
CA ASP A 89 4.85 2.37 -12.90
C ASP A 89 5.03 2.00 -11.41
N LEU A 90 4.14 2.47 -10.53
CA LEU A 90 4.24 2.26 -9.07
C LEU A 90 3.45 1.04 -8.55
N ILE A 91 2.73 0.35 -9.43
CA ILE A 91 1.94 -0.85 -9.09
C ILE A 91 2.56 -2.06 -9.80
N ASP A 92 3.24 -2.90 -9.02
CA ASP A 92 3.84 -4.16 -9.46
C ASP A 92 3.72 -5.26 -8.39
N SER A 93 4.37 -6.41 -8.64
CA SER A 93 4.31 -7.58 -7.77
C SER A 93 4.96 -7.40 -6.39
N LYS A 94 5.60 -6.25 -6.13
CA LYS A 94 6.19 -5.87 -4.84
C LYS A 94 5.42 -4.73 -4.18
N THR A 95 4.41 -4.16 -4.83
CA THR A 95 3.62 -3.06 -4.26
C THR A 95 2.68 -3.56 -3.16
N LEU A 96 2.63 -2.83 -2.05
CA LEU A 96 1.71 -3.00 -0.93
C LEU A 96 0.77 -1.79 -0.85
N VAL A 97 -0.52 -2.02 -1.13
CA VAL A 97 -1.58 -1.02 -0.95
C VAL A 97 -2.23 -1.26 0.41
N ALA A 98 -2.00 -0.36 1.37
CA ALA A 98 -2.64 -0.43 2.68
C ALA A 98 -4.08 0.12 2.59
N HIS A 99 -4.99 -0.52 3.34
CA HIS A 99 -6.42 -0.22 3.44
C HIS A 99 -7.25 -0.64 2.23
N GLY A 100 -7.23 0.16 1.16
CA GLY A 100 -7.98 -0.08 -0.07
C GLY A 100 -9.48 -0.31 0.12
N LEU A 101 -10.15 0.45 1.00
CA LEU A 101 -11.59 0.31 1.25
C LEU A 101 -12.45 0.62 0.03
N TYR A 102 -12.07 1.68 -0.67
CA TYR A 102 -12.88 2.28 -1.74
C TYR A 102 -12.29 2.08 -3.13
N LEU A 103 -11.58 0.97 -3.35
CA LEU A 103 -11.11 0.59 -4.68
C LEU A 103 -12.27 0.24 -5.60
N SER A 104 -12.24 0.74 -6.83
CA SER A 104 -13.20 0.35 -7.86
C SER A 104 -12.95 -1.08 -8.35
N LYS A 105 -13.90 -1.66 -9.11
CA LYS A 105 -13.69 -2.97 -9.76
C LYS A 105 -12.54 -2.93 -10.78
N ASP A 106 -12.34 -1.80 -11.42
CA ASP A 106 -11.25 -1.58 -12.37
C ASP A 106 -9.91 -1.47 -11.63
N ASP A 107 -9.88 -0.79 -10.48
CA ASP A 107 -8.72 -0.75 -9.58
C ASP A 107 -8.32 -2.16 -9.10
N ILE A 108 -9.30 -2.98 -8.68
CA ILE A 108 -9.04 -4.37 -8.25
C ILE A 108 -8.54 -5.23 -9.40
N THR A 109 -9.11 -5.07 -10.60
CA THR A 109 -8.66 -5.75 -11.81
C THR A 109 -7.21 -5.39 -12.12
N LEU A 110 -6.88 -4.09 -12.07
CA LEU A 110 -5.52 -3.58 -12.26
C LEU A 110 -4.55 -4.13 -11.21
N LEU A 111 -4.91 -4.07 -9.92
CA LEU A 111 -4.11 -4.60 -8.81
C LEU A 111 -3.76 -6.08 -9.04
N ASN A 112 -4.76 -6.90 -9.37
CA ASN A 112 -4.58 -8.32 -9.66
C ASN A 112 -3.75 -8.59 -10.92
N GLN A 113 -3.93 -7.80 -11.99
CA GLN A 113 -3.13 -7.90 -13.21
C GLN A 113 -1.65 -7.58 -12.98
N ARG A 114 -1.36 -6.68 -12.04
CA ARG A 114 0.00 -6.29 -11.66
C ARG A 114 0.61 -7.16 -10.56
N ASP A 115 -0.16 -8.14 -10.07
CA ASP A 115 0.23 -9.03 -8.97
C ASP A 115 0.56 -8.29 -7.65
N ALA A 116 0.01 -7.08 -7.49
CA ALA A 116 0.22 -6.25 -6.30
C ALA A 116 -0.62 -6.74 -5.11
N PHE A 117 -0.20 -6.39 -3.90
CA PHE A 117 -0.85 -6.81 -2.66
C PHE A 117 -1.76 -5.70 -2.12
N LEU A 118 -2.89 -6.12 -1.53
CA LEU A 118 -3.69 -5.28 -0.64
C LEU A 118 -3.54 -5.76 0.80
N VAL A 119 -3.29 -4.83 1.72
CA VAL A 119 -3.17 -5.10 3.15
C VAL A 119 -4.42 -4.58 3.86
N HIS A 120 -5.26 -5.50 4.33
CA HIS A 120 -6.47 -5.18 5.07
C HIS A 120 -6.18 -4.95 6.56
N ASN A 121 -6.42 -3.72 7.02
CA ASN A 121 -6.16 -3.28 8.39
C ASN A 121 -7.47 -3.20 9.19
N ALA A 122 -8.08 -4.34 9.51
CA ALA A 122 -9.44 -4.43 10.02
C ALA A 122 -9.72 -3.53 11.24
N ARG A 123 -8.89 -3.64 12.29
CA ARG A 123 -9.10 -2.85 13.51
C ARG A 123 -8.87 -1.37 13.31
N SER A 124 -7.87 -0.98 12.52
CA SER A 124 -7.65 0.44 12.21
C SER A 124 -8.81 1.04 11.44
N ASN A 125 -9.29 0.34 10.42
CA ASN A 125 -10.46 0.77 9.64
C ASN A 125 -11.70 0.96 10.52
N MET A 126 -11.91 0.06 11.48
CA MET A 126 -12.98 0.16 12.47
C MET A 126 -12.78 1.36 13.41
N ASN A 127 -11.56 1.54 13.94
CA ASN A 127 -11.20 2.62 14.84
C ASN A 127 -11.42 4.00 14.19
N ASN A 128 -11.01 4.15 12.93
CA ASN A 128 -11.12 5.40 12.19
C ASN A 128 -12.52 5.63 11.60
N HIS A 129 -13.42 4.64 11.72
CA HIS A 129 -14.77 4.68 11.16
C HIS A 129 -14.82 4.97 9.65
N VAL A 130 -13.85 4.41 8.91
CA VAL A 130 -13.68 4.71 7.48
C VAL A 130 -14.45 3.76 6.55
N GLY A 131 -15.05 2.68 7.06
CA GLY A 131 -15.94 1.80 6.29
C GLY A 131 -15.44 0.36 6.12
N TYR A 132 -15.80 -0.28 4.99
CA TYR A 132 -15.43 -1.67 4.69
C TYR A 132 -15.33 -1.94 3.17
N ASN A 133 -14.34 -2.73 2.76
CA ASN A 133 -14.21 -3.21 1.38
C ASN A 133 -15.02 -4.50 1.18
N HIS A 134 -16.09 -4.47 0.38
CA HIS A 134 -16.89 -5.66 0.08
C HIS A 134 -16.30 -6.58 -1.00
N HIS A 135 -15.17 -6.19 -1.59
CA HIS A 135 -14.49 -6.91 -2.67
C HIS A 135 -13.22 -7.63 -2.22
N LEU A 136 -13.01 -7.82 -0.91
CA LEU A 136 -11.80 -8.48 -0.41
C LEU A 136 -11.60 -9.88 -1.01
N SER A 137 -12.69 -10.62 -1.27
CA SER A 137 -12.65 -11.95 -1.91
C SER A 137 -12.20 -11.93 -3.37
N ASP A 138 -12.29 -10.77 -4.03
CA ASP A 138 -11.91 -10.60 -5.43
C ASP A 138 -10.41 -10.26 -5.58
N ILE A 139 -9.71 -10.03 -4.46
CA ILE A 139 -8.28 -9.68 -4.43
C ILE A 139 -7.45 -10.95 -4.36
N ARG A 140 -6.53 -11.11 -5.32
CA ARG A 140 -5.66 -12.27 -5.42
C ARG A 140 -4.63 -12.34 -4.27
N ASN A 141 -3.94 -11.23 -4.03
CA ASN A 141 -2.86 -11.12 -3.05
C ASN A 141 -3.34 -10.28 -1.86
N LEU A 142 -4.15 -10.88 -1.00
CA LEU A 142 -4.70 -10.24 0.19
C LEU A 142 -3.88 -10.60 1.44
N ALA A 143 -3.49 -9.59 2.21
CA ALA A 143 -2.80 -9.73 3.48
C ALA A 143 -3.54 -9.00 4.61
N LEU A 144 -3.14 -9.27 5.86
CA LEU A 144 -3.59 -8.54 7.04
C LEU A 144 -2.48 -7.64 7.57
N GLY A 145 -2.85 -6.49 8.12
CA GLY A 145 -1.94 -5.59 8.84
C GLY A 145 -2.60 -4.99 10.08
N THR A 146 -1.78 -4.44 10.97
CA THR A 146 -2.25 -3.86 12.24
C THR A 146 -2.38 -2.33 12.22
N ASP A 147 -1.72 -1.68 11.26
CA ASP A 147 -1.72 -0.22 11.08
C ASP A 147 -1.51 0.57 12.39
N GLY A 148 -0.58 0.09 13.23
CA GLY A 148 -0.20 0.75 14.47
C GLY A 148 -1.16 0.61 15.65
N ILE A 149 -2.33 -0.03 15.50
CA ILE A 149 -3.29 -0.29 16.59
C ILE A 149 -2.77 -1.35 17.60
N GLY A 150 -1.71 -2.07 17.23
CA GLY A 150 -1.03 -3.05 18.06
C GLY A 150 -0.12 -3.96 17.24
N SER A 151 0.29 -5.08 17.83
CA SER A 151 1.13 -6.10 17.16
C SER A 151 0.53 -7.50 17.15
N ASP A 152 -0.67 -7.70 17.73
CA ASP A 152 -1.32 -9.01 17.79
C ASP A 152 -2.06 -9.33 16.48
N MET A 153 -1.45 -10.17 15.65
CA MET A 153 -2.02 -10.64 14.38
C MET A 153 -3.16 -11.65 14.55
N PHE A 154 -3.23 -12.38 15.67
CA PHE A 154 -4.38 -13.25 15.95
C PHE A 154 -5.62 -12.43 16.25
N GLU A 155 -5.42 -11.31 16.94
CA GLU A 155 -6.48 -10.34 17.17
C GLU A 155 -6.93 -9.69 15.85
N GLU A 156 -6.01 -9.31 14.95
CA GLU A 156 -6.40 -8.84 13.61
C GLU A 156 -7.22 -9.87 12.84
N MET A 157 -6.80 -11.14 12.83
CA MET A 157 -7.54 -12.21 12.16
C MET A 157 -8.96 -12.35 12.73
N LYS A 158 -9.11 -12.30 14.06
CA LYS A 158 -10.40 -12.39 14.74
C LYS A 158 -11.30 -11.21 14.35
N PHE A 159 -10.78 -9.98 14.38
CA PHE A 159 -11.56 -8.79 14.03
C PHE A 159 -11.88 -8.71 12.54
N ALA A 160 -10.96 -9.10 11.65
CA ALA A 160 -11.22 -9.20 10.22
C ALA A 160 -12.41 -10.15 9.94
N PHE A 161 -12.43 -11.33 10.58
CA PHE A 161 -13.54 -12.27 10.46
C PHE A 161 -14.87 -11.67 10.96
N PHE A 162 -14.91 -11.10 12.17
CA PHE A 162 -16.15 -10.54 12.70
C PHE A 162 -16.61 -9.31 11.91
N LYS A 163 -15.69 -8.47 11.45
CA LYS A 163 -16.04 -7.29 10.66
C LYS A 163 -16.63 -7.66 9.29
N HIS A 164 -16.07 -8.69 8.64
CA HIS A 164 -16.60 -9.27 7.41
C HIS A 164 -18.05 -9.75 7.60
N ARG A 165 -18.29 -10.53 8.67
CA ARG A 165 -19.65 -10.97 9.04
C ARG A 165 -20.59 -9.81 9.35
N ASP A 166 -20.14 -8.83 10.11
CA ASP A 166 -20.90 -7.62 10.47
C ASP A 166 -21.26 -6.78 9.23
N ALA A 167 -20.37 -6.73 8.24
CA ALA A 167 -20.61 -6.06 6.97
C ALA A 167 -21.55 -6.83 6.02
N GLY A 168 -22.00 -8.03 6.39
CA GLY A 168 -22.98 -8.80 5.61
C GLY A 168 -22.40 -9.62 4.47
N GLY A 169 -21.08 -9.86 4.47
CA GLY A 169 -20.42 -10.69 3.47
C GLY A 169 -19.01 -10.89 3.88
#